data_AF-A0A2K2DP39-F1
#
_entry.id   AF-A0A2K2DP39-F1
#
_cell.length_a   1.000
_cell.length_b   1.000
_cell.length_c   1.000
_cell.angle_alpha   90.00
_cell.angle_beta   90.00
_cell.angle_gamma   90.00
#
_symmetry.space_group_name_H-M   'P 1'
#
loop_
_entity.id
_entity.type
_entity.pdbx_description
1 polymer ?
#
loop_
_entity_poly.entity_id
_entity_poly.type
_entity_poly.pdbx_seq_one_letter_code
_entity_poly.pdbx_strand_id
1 'polypeptide(L)'
;MEPRRGTAFLSVADGLNGHSWVNAVSPSLGEVGIQEFLALWEVAGQTLLTEGEDTFRWAWSSSGMFTARSAYLAFFAGRINRDCVDLIWDSKAPMRC
;
A
#
# COMPACT_ATOMS: atom_id res chain seq x y z
N MET A 1 27.04 -14.76 29.18
CA MET A 1 25.70 -14.21 29.51
C MET A 1 25.32 -13.37 28.31
N GLU A 2 24.72 -13.99 27.29
CA GLU A 2 24.43 -13.33 26.01
C GLU A 2 23.20 -12.43 26.20
N PRO A 3 23.23 -11.13 25.86
CA PRO A 3 22.06 -10.29 26.01
C PRO A 3 21.01 -10.70 24.98
N ARG A 4 19.79 -10.92 25.46
CA ARG A 4 18.60 -11.14 24.64
C ARG A 4 18.42 -9.91 23.74
N ARG A 5 18.60 -10.05 22.43
CA ARG A 5 18.22 -9.02 21.46
C ARG A 5 16.69 -8.92 21.48
N GLY A 6 16.15 -8.04 22.32
CA GLY A 6 14.82 -7.49 22.09
C GLY A 6 14.85 -6.84 20.72
N THR A 7 13.94 -7.24 19.84
CA THR A 7 13.86 -6.75 18.46
C THR A 7 13.70 -5.23 18.51
N ALA A 8 14.81 -4.51 18.33
CA ALA A 8 14.74 -3.08 18.11
C ALA A 8 13.94 -2.89 16.82
N PHE A 9 12.90 -2.05 16.86
CA PHE A 9 12.19 -1.64 15.66
C PHE A 9 13.19 -0.89 14.76
N LEU A 10 13.75 -1.59 13.79
CA LEU A 10 14.62 -1.03 12.77
C LEU A 10 13.74 -0.32 11.74
N SER A 11 13.91 0.99 11.58
CA SER A 11 13.22 1.72 10.52
C SER A 11 13.78 1.32 9.15
N VAL A 12 13.00 1.51 8.08
CA VAL A 12 13.50 1.28 6.71
C VAL A 12 14.70 2.19 6.40
N ALA A 13 14.69 3.42 6.91
CA ALA A 13 15.81 4.36 6.77
C ALA A 13 17.10 3.83 7.41
N ASP A 14 17.01 3.33 8.65
CA ASP A 14 18.16 2.72 9.33
C ASP A 14 18.62 1.44 8.63
N GLY A 15 17.68 0.64 8.12
CA GLY A 15 17.96 -0.60 7.41
C GLY A 15 18.70 -0.39 6.08
N LEU A 16 18.30 0.63 5.32
CA LEU A 16 18.96 1.06 4.09
C LEU A 16 20.33 1.70 4.38
N ASN A 17 20.49 2.33 5.54
CA ASN A 17 21.78 2.86 5.96
C ASN A 17 22.77 1.72 6.26
N GLY A 18 23.79 1.58 5.39
CA GLY A 18 24.87 0.62 5.60
C GLY A 18 24.41 -0.85 5.57
N HIS A 19 23.25 -1.13 4.98
CA HIS A 19 22.66 -2.48 4.91
C HIS A 19 22.48 -3.15 6.27
N SER A 20 22.17 -2.36 7.31
CA SER A 20 22.10 -2.82 8.70
C SER A 20 21.00 -3.87 8.96
N TRP A 21 19.98 -3.92 8.09
CA TRP A 21 18.85 -4.83 8.20
C TRP A 21 19.15 -6.31 8.05
N VAL A 22 20.28 -6.71 7.45
CA VAL A 22 20.73 -8.12 7.47
C VAL A 22 20.82 -8.63 8.90
N ASN A 23 21.21 -7.76 9.84
CA ASN A 23 21.37 -8.12 11.25
C ASN A 23 20.04 -8.30 11.99
N ALA A 24 18.95 -7.76 11.43
CA ALA A 24 17.60 -7.88 11.97
C ALA A 24 16.85 -9.10 11.42
N VAL A 25 17.35 -9.72 10.35
CA VAL A 25 16.79 -10.94 9.79
C VAL A 25 17.00 -12.10 10.76
N SER A 26 15.92 -12.83 11.05
CA SER A 26 16.02 -14.02 11.91
C SER A 26 16.88 -15.09 11.25
N PRO A 27 17.81 -15.73 11.98
CA PRO A 27 18.55 -16.90 11.48
C PRO A 27 17.64 -18.09 11.13
N SER A 28 16.40 -18.11 11.64
CA SER A 28 15.41 -19.16 11.39
C SER A 28 14.46 -18.82 10.23
N LEU A 29 14.83 -17.89 9.34
CA LEU A 29 14.02 -17.53 8.18
C LEU A 29 14.09 -18.66 7.15
N GLY A 30 12.95 -19.27 6.84
CA GLY A 30 12.87 -20.33 5.81
C GLY A 30 13.14 -19.80 4.41
N GLU A 31 13.27 -20.71 3.44
CA GLU A 31 13.59 -20.38 2.03
C GLU A 31 12.67 -19.29 1.45
N VAL A 32 11.36 -19.44 1.62
CA VAL A 32 10.37 -18.45 1.13
C VAL A 32 10.61 -17.07 1.74
N GLY A 33 10.87 -17.01 3.06
CA GLY A 33 11.13 -15.74 3.72
C GLY A 33 12.42 -15.08 3.23
N ILE A 34 13.46 -15.87 2.93
CA ILE A 34 14.70 -15.35 2.32
C ILE A 34 14.41 -14.78 0.93
N GLN A 35 13.61 -15.45 0.12
CA GLN A 35 13.22 -14.96 -1.22
C GLN A 35 12.44 -13.64 -1.12
N GLU A 36 11.45 -13.57 -0.23
CA GLU A 36 10.67 -12.34 0.01
C GLU A 36 11.56 -11.21 0.51
N PHE A 37 12.50 -11.49 1.41
CA PHE A 37 13.46 -10.51 1.90
C PHE A 37 14.35 -9.96 0.79
N LEU A 38 14.90 -10.81 -0.08
CA LEU A 38 15.72 -10.39 -1.22
C LEU A 38 14.92 -9.58 -2.24
N ALA A 39 13.66 -9.96 -2.50
CA ALA A 39 12.78 -9.19 -3.38
C ALA A 39 12.50 -7.79 -2.81
N LEU A 40 12.27 -7.70 -1.48
CA LEU A 40 12.10 -6.43 -0.80
C LEU A 40 13.39 -5.59 -0.83
N TRP A 41 14.55 -6.22 -0.73
CA TRP A 41 15.88 -5.57 -0.84
C TRP A 41 16.04 -4.79 -2.12
N GLU A 42 15.81 -5.44 -3.24
CA GLU A 42 15.96 -4.82 -4.54
C GLU A 42 15.04 -3.60 -4.70
N VAL A 43 13.78 -3.72 -4.26
CA VAL A 43 12.81 -2.63 -4.39
C VAL A 43 13.11 -1.49 -3.42
N ALA A 44 13.39 -1.79 -2.15
CA ALA A 44 13.67 -0.78 -1.14
C ALA A 44 14.98 -0.03 -1.41
N GLY A 45 16.02 -0.69 -1.93
CA GLY A 45 17.29 -0.05 -2.29
C GLY A 45 17.15 1.01 -3.40
N GLN A 46 16.09 0.94 -4.20
CA GLN A 46 15.78 1.93 -5.24
C GLN A 46 14.99 3.13 -4.70
N THR A 47 14.54 3.09 -3.44
CA THR A 47 13.78 4.19 -2.85
C THR A 47 14.71 5.30 -2.38
N LEU A 48 14.43 6.53 -2.83
CA LEU A 48 15.09 7.72 -2.32
C LEU A 48 14.29 8.25 -1.13
N LEU A 49 14.84 8.09 0.07
CA LEU A 49 14.28 8.68 1.27
C LEU A 49 14.67 10.17 1.34
N THR A 50 13.70 11.00 1.71
CA THR A 50 13.90 12.43 1.95
C THR A 50 13.48 12.76 3.36
N GLU A 51 14.18 13.66 4.02
CA GLU A 51 13.85 14.19 5.37
C GLU A 51 12.58 15.09 5.39
N GLY A 52 11.87 15.22 4.26
CA GLY A 52 10.65 16.01 4.17
C GLY A 52 9.44 15.28 4.73
N GLU A 53 8.36 16.02 5.02
CA GLU A 53 7.08 15.41 5.39
C GLU A 53 6.49 14.59 4.25
N ASP A 54 5.85 13.47 4.59
CA ASP A 54 5.15 12.63 3.63
C ASP A 54 3.99 13.38 2.99
N THR A 55 3.95 13.39 1.66
CA THR A 55 2.84 13.97 0.90
C THR A 55 1.90 12.90 0.38
N PHE A 56 0.62 13.03 0.70
CA PHE A 56 -0.41 12.19 0.08
C PHE A 56 -0.65 12.61 -1.38
N ARG A 57 -0.56 11.64 -2.31
CA ARG A 57 -0.90 11.83 -3.73
C ARG A 57 -2.00 10.87 -4.17
N TRP A 58 -3.09 11.43 -4.69
CA TRP A 58 -4.25 10.70 -5.18
C TRP A 58 -4.01 10.13 -6.59
N ALA A 59 -3.74 8.83 -6.67
CA ALA A 59 -3.43 8.13 -7.93
C ALA A 59 -4.57 8.17 -8.98
N TRP A 60 -5.82 8.36 -8.55
CA TRP A 60 -6.98 8.39 -9.44
C TRP A 60 -7.34 9.79 -9.95
N SER A 61 -6.40 10.74 -9.87
CA SER A 61 -6.48 12.04 -10.53
C SER A 61 -5.14 12.40 -11.15
N SER A 62 -5.16 12.94 -12.37
CA SER A 62 -3.96 13.43 -13.04
C SER A 62 -3.26 14.58 -12.28
N SER A 63 -4.03 15.36 -11.51
CA SER A 63 -3.48 16.41 -10.64
C SER A 63 -2.82 15.86 -9.37
N GLY A 64 -3.00 14.58 -9.05
CA GLY A 64 -2.56 13.99 -7.79
C GLY A 64 -3.34 14.49 -6.55
N MET A 65 -4.36 15.33 -6.74
CA MET A 65 -5.19 15.84 -5.65
C MET A 65 -6.44 14.99 -5.46
N PHE A 66 -6.81 14.80 -4.19
CA PHE A 66 -8.07 14.16 -3.84
C PHE A 66 -9.23 15.12 -4.00
N THR A 67 -10.34 14.60 -4.53
CA THR A 67 -11.65 15.24 -4.49
C THR A 67 -12.72 14.17 -4.25
N ALA A 68 -13.85 14.56 -3.64
CA ALA A 68 -14.98 13.64 -3.50
C ALA A 68 -15.44 13.09 -4.87
N ARG A 69 -15.34 13.91 -5.93
CA ARG A 69 -15.67 13.51 -7.31
C ARG A 69 -14.72 12.42 -7.84
N SER A 70 -13.40 12.61 -7.73
CA SER A 70 -12.42 11.62 -8.21
C SER A 70 -12.48 10.32 -7.40
N ALA A 71 -12.74 10.41 -6.09
CA ALA A 71 -13.00 9.25 -5.24
C ALA A 71 -14.25 8.49 -5.67
N TYR A 72 -15.35 9.21 -5.94
CA TYR A 72 -16.57 8.61 -6.46
C TYR A 72 -16.28 7.90 -7.79
N LEU A 73 -15.68 8.56 -8.77
CA LEU A 73 -15.37 7.93 -10.05
C LEU A 73 -14.46 6.69 -9.91
N ALA A 74 -13.43 6.75 -9.05
CA ALA A 74 -12.54 5.62 -8.78
C ALA A 74 -13.31 4.42 -8.19
N PHE A 75 -14.27 4.66 -7.29
CA PHE A 75 -15.11 3.62 -6.71
C PHE A 75 -15.97 2.87 -7.74
N PHE A 76 -16.22 3.49 -8.89
CA PHE A 76 -17.01 2.93 -10.00
C PHE A 76 -16.15 2.54 -11.22
N ALA A 77 -14.83 2.77 -11.20
CA ALA A 77 -13.94 2.58 -12.36
C ALA A 77 -13.88 1.14 -12.90
N GLY A 78 -14.28 0.14 -12.09
CA GLY A 78 -14.39 -1.26 -12.50
C GLY A 78 -15.81 -1.78 -12.66
N ARG A 79 -16.83 -0.92 -12.58
CA ARG A 79 -18.23 -1.37 -12.74
C ARG A 79 -18.61 -1.44 -14.20
N ILE A 80 -19.29 -2.52 -14.56
CA ILE A 80 -19.92 -2.68 -15.88
C ILE A 80 -20.99 -1.59 -16.00
N ASN A 81 -20.86 -0.74 -17.00
CA ASN A 81 -21.91 0.20 -17.35
C ASN A 81 -23.13 -0.63 -17.78
N ARG A 82 -24.19 -0.59 -16.98
CA ARG A 82 -25.42 -1.31 -17.29
C ARG A 82 -26.31 -0.36 -18.06
N ASP A 83 -26.68 -0.72 -19.28
CA ASP A 83 -27.59 0.03 -20.15
C ASP A 83 -28.97 0.30 -19.50
N CYS A 84 -29.28 -0.40 -18.40
CA CYS A 84 -30.54 -0.27 -17.66
C CYS A 84 -30.48 0.72 -16.48
N VAL A 85 -29.55 1.69 -16.47
CA VAL A 85 -29.42 2.63 -15.33
C VAL A 85 -30.70 3.43 -15.11
N ASP A 86 -31.37 3.84 -16.20
CA ASP A 86 -32.65 4.56 -16.17
C ASP A 86 -33.76 3.65 -15.61
N LEU A 87 -33.78 2.37 -15.98
CA LEU A 87 -34.72 1.38 -15.46
C LEU A 87 -34.59 1.15 -13.95
N ILE A 88 -33.38 1.20 -13.39
CA ILE A 88 -33.16 1.06 -11.94
C ILE A 88 -33.65 2.31 -11.21
N TRP A 89 -33.33 3.49 -11.71
CA TRP A 89 -33.76 4.75 -11.10
C TRP A 89 -35.25 5.02 -11.24
N ASP A 90 -35.86 4.61 -12.36
CA ASP A 90 -37.31 4.68 -12.60
C ASP A 90 -38.08 3.53 -11.96
N SER A 91 -37.39 2.48 -11.49
CA SER A 91 -38.02 1.44 -10.68
C SER A 91 -38.47 2.05 -9.36
N LYS A 92 -39.66 2.64 -9.37
CA LYS A 92 -40.46 2.95 -8.18
C LYS A 92 -40.95 1.63 -7.60
N ALA A 93 -40.01 0.75 -7.22
CA ALA A 93 -40.33 -0.50 -6.56
C ALA A 93 -41.23 -0.14 -5.39
N PRO A 94 -42.49 -0.62 -5.38
CA PRO A 94 -43.43 -0.24 -4.34
C PRO A 94 -42.83 -0.63 -3.00
N MET A 95 -42.83 0.31 -2.06
CA MET A 95 -42.48 -0.05 -0.69
C MET A 95 -43.53 -1.05 -0.20
N ARG A 96 -43.09 -2.31 -0.11
CA ARG A 96 -43.60 -3.43 0.72
C ARG A 96 -44.30 -4.58 0.00
N CYS A 97 -43.95 -5.77 0.46
CA CYS A 97 -44.93 -6.74 0.94
C CYS A 97 -44.98 -6.64 2.47
#